data_AF-A0A447QN18-F1
#
_entry.id   AF-A0A447QN18-F1
#
_cell.length_a   1.000
_cell.length_b   1.000
_cell.length_c   1.000
_cell.angle_alpha   90.00
_cell.angle_beta   90.00
_cell.angle_gamma   90.00
#
_symmetry.space_group_name_H-M   'P 1'
#
loop_
_entity.id
_entity.type
_entity.pdbx_description
1 polymer ?
#
loop_
_entity_poly.entity_id
_entity_poly.type
_entity_poly.pdbx_seq_one_letter_code
_entity_poly.pdbx_strand_id
1 'polypeptide(L)'
;MKLITLQQMNLMGEQAAQLPRLRTHHLLHDDTREPVQRMTIAMEPGTYIRPHRHPHGWELLTPLRGRFVVLQFDDRGAVTGALCWAKRTGCWKCPPTSGIPCCRLMPAGCCLR
;
A
#
# COMPACT_ATOMS: atom_id res chain seq x y z
N MET A 1 -5.63 20.14 -7.55
CA MET A 1 -4.85 19.07 -6.89
C MET A 1 -5.31 18.97 -5.44
N LYS A 2 -5.90 17.83 -5.04
CA LYS A 2 -6.35 17.61 -3.65
C LYS A 2 -5.12 17.46 -2.74
N LEU A 3 -5.14 18.10 -1.58
CA LEU A 3 -4.08 18.06 -0.57
C LEU A 3 -4.50 17.16 0.59
N ILE A 4 -3.52 16.51 1.22
CA ILE A 4 -3.72 15.78 2.48
C ILE A 4 -2.90 16.46 3.59
N THR A 5 -3.56 16.80 4.69
CA THR A 5 -2.91 17.41 5.85
C THR A 5 -2.44 16.35 6.85
N LEU A 6 -1.52 16.73 7.74
CA LEU A 6 -1.07 15.85 8.83
C LEU A 6 -2.25 15.46 9.75
N GLN A 7 -3.19 16.37 9.99
CA GLN A 7 -4.38 16.10 10.79
C GLN A 7 -5.26 15.03 10.11
N GLN A 8 -5.49 15.15 8.80
CA GLN A 8 -6.23 14.13 8.04
C GLN A 8 -5.52 12.78 8.10
N MET A 9 -4.19 12.74 7.97
CA MET A 9 -3.42 11.49 8.11
C MET A 9 -3.57 10.84 9.50
N ASN A 10 -3.62 11.64 10.56
CA ASN A 10 -3.84 11.13 11.92
C ASN A 10 -5.24 10.52 12.06
N LEU A 11 -6.27 11.26 11.65
CA LEU A 11 -7.66 10.81 11.69
C LEU A 11 -7.87 9.52 10.87
N MET A 12 -7.24 9.42 9.70
CA MET A 12 -7.32 8.20 8.90
C MET A 12 -6.70 6.99 9.61
N GLY A 13 -5.61 7.17 10.37
CA GLY A 13 -5.02 6.10 11.18
C GLY A 13 -5.95 5.65 12.32
N GLU A 14 -6.51 6.61 13.05
CA GLU A 14 -7.50 6.34 14.11
C GLU A 14 -8.71 5.59 13.55
N GLN A 15 -9.23 6.01 12.40
CA GLN A 15 -10.35 5.33 11.72
C GLN A 15 -9.96 3.92 11.27
N ALA A 16 -8.77 3.75 10.69
CA ALA A 16 -8.28 2.45 10.26
C ALA A 16 -8.23 1.46 11.44
N ALA A 17 -7.76 1.90 12.62
CA ALA A 17 -7.66 1.08 13.82
C ALA A 17 -9.01 0.52 14.30
N GLN A 18 -10.12 1.20 14.01
CA GLN A 18 -11.46 0.77 14.41
C GLN A 18 -12.14 -0.16 13.40
N LEU A 19 -11.56 -0.35 12.20
CA LEU A 19 -12.15 -1.17 11.16
C LEU A 19 -11.64 -2.62 11.22
N PRO A 20 -12.48 -3.63 10.91
CA PRO A 20 -12.06 -5.04 10.94
C PRO A 20 -10.85 -5.37 10.05
N ARG A 21 -10.68 -4.64 8.94
CA ARG A 21 -9.56 -4.83 8.01
C ARG A 21 -8.34 -3.97 8.34
N LEU A 22 -8.41 -3.17 9.40
CA LEU A 22 -7.34 -2.30 9.91
C LEU A 22 -6.84 -1.27 8.89
N ARG A 23 -7.65 -0.93 7.90
CA ARG A 23 -7.29 0.05 6.86
C ARG A 23 -8.47 0.88 6.39
N THR A 24 -8.18 2.10 5.95
CA THR A 24 -9.08 2.98 5.22
C THR A 24 -8.34 3.69 4.08
N HIS A 25 -9.06 4.29 3.14
CA HIS A 25 -8.47 5.02 2.02
C HIS A 25 -9.19 6.34 1.76
N HIS A 26 -8.49 7.29 1.16
CA HIS A 26 -9.03 8.56 0.70
C HIS A 26 -8.63 8.80 -0.75
N LEU A 27 -9.61 9.03 -1.62
CA LEU A 27 -9.41 9.20 -3.05
C LEU A 27 -8.95 10.63 -3.35
N LEU A 28 -7.91 10.75 -4.15
CA LEU A 28 -7.35 12.03 -4.62
C LEU A 28 -7.73 12.34 -6.08
N HIS A 29 -8.51 11.48 -6.70
CA HIS A 29 -9.19 11.67 -7.98
C HIS A 29 -10.69 11.94 -7.73
N ASP A 30 -11.41 12.41 -8.74
CA ASP A 30 -12.85 12.65 -8.69
C ASP A 30 -13.62 11.53 -9.41
N ASP A 31 -13.02 10.93 -10.44
CA ASP A 31 -13.64 9.89 -11.25
C ASP A 31 -12.74 8.66 -11.39
N THR A 32 -13.36 7.48 -11.26
CA THR A 32 -12.70 6.17 -11.45
C THR A 32 -12.23 5.92 -12.88
N ARG A 33 -12.67 6.74 -13.84
CA ARG A 33 -12.26 6.70 -15.25
C ARG A 33 -11.03 7.55 -15.54
N GLU A 34 -10.55 8.32 -14.57
CA GLU A 34 -9.31 9.09 -14.74
C GLU A 34 -8.13 8.16 -15.03
N PRO A 35 -7.20 8.57 -15.91
CA PRO A 35 -6.07 7.72 -16.30
C PRO A 35 -5.11 7.42 -15.15
N VAL A 36 -5.15 8.22 -14.06
CA VAL A 36 -4.32 8.02 -12.87
C VAL A 36 -5.20 8.03 -11.62
N GLN A 37 -5.35 6.86 -11.00
CA GLN A 37 -6.15 6.66 -9.80
C GLN A 37 -5.29 6.89 -8.55
N ARG A 38 -5.23 8.13 -8.06
CA ARG A 38 -4.45 8.50 -6.86
C ARG A 38 -5.28 8.31 -5.60
N MET A 39 -4.69 7.72 -4.56
CA MET A 39 -5.29 7.60 -3.24
C MET A 39 -4.24 7.59 -2.13
N THR A 40 -4.65 7.91 -0.90
CA THR A 40 -3.88 7.62 0.31
C THR A 40 -4.54 6.46 1.05
N ILE A 41 -3.72 5.59 1.62
CA ILE A 41 -4.20 4.44 2.39
C ILE A 41 -3.58 4.52 3.78
N ALA A 42 -4.42 4.60 4.80
CA ALA A 42 -4.00 4.38 6.17
C ALA A 42 -4.16 2.90 6.50
N MET A 43 -3.12 2.31 7.06
CA MET A 43 -3.05 0.92 7.44
C MET A 43 -2.53 0.86 8.87
N GLU A 44 -3.10 -0.01 9.69
CA GLU A 44 -2.61 -0.34 11.03
C GLU A 44 -1.96 -1.73 11.07
N PRO A 45 -1.06 -2.01 12.04
CA PRO A 45 -0.36 -3.30 12.12
C PRO A 45 -1.33 -4.48 12.12
N GLY A 46 -1.07 -5.46 11.27
CA GLY A 46 -2.00 -6.57 11.03
C GLY A 46 -2.85 -6.42 9.76
N THR A 47 -2.84 -5.24 9.13
CA THR A 47 -3.43 -5.05 7.80
C THR A 47 -2.81 -6.00 6.79
N TYR A 48 -3.68 -6.69 6.04
CA TYR A 48 -3.31 -7.54 4.91
C TYR A 48 -4.04 -7.12 3.64
N ILE A 49 -3.28 -6.68 2.63
CA ILE A 49 -3.77 -6.41 1.27
C ILE A 49 -3.41 -7.63 0.42
N ARG A 50 -4.45 -8.34 -0.02
CA ARG A 50 -4.33 -9.58 -0.78
C ARG A 50 -3.46 -9.39 -2.03
N PRO A 51 -2.67 -10.42 -2.40
CA PRO A 51 -2.06 -10.52 -3.72
C PRO A 51 -3.07 -10.17 -4.84
N HIS A 52 -2.77 -9.18 -5.68
CA HIS A 52 -3.56 -8.85 -6.87
C HIS A 52 -2.68 -8.45 -8.06
N ARG A 53 -3.22 -8.45 -9.29
CA ARG A 53 -2.52 -8.02 -10.51
C ARG A 53 -3.20 -6.80 -11.13
N HIS A 54 -2.42 -5.98 -11.81
CA HIS A 54 -2.90 -4.84 -12.60
C HIS A 54 -2.66 -5.10 -14.10
N PRO A 55 -3.56 -5.80 -14.81
CA PRO A 55 -3.32 -6.19 -16.21
C PRO A 55 -3.27 -5.01 -17.18
N HIS A 56 -3.88 -3.89 -16.84
CA HIS A 56 -4.04 -2.72 -17.71
C HIS A 56 -3.26 -1.49 -17.22
N GLY A 57 -2.33 -1.66 -16.28
CA GLY A 57 -1.63 -0.53 -15.68
C GLY A 57 -0.48 -0.92 -14.77
N TRP A 58 0.03 0.05 -14.03
CA TRP A 58 1.02 -0.14 -12.99
C TRP A 58 0.55 0.57 -11.73
N GLU A 59 0.99 0.07 -10.58
CA GLU A 59 0.77 0.69 -9.30
C GLU A 59 2.09 1.23 -8.75
N LEU A 60 2.02 2.35 -8.03
CA LEU A 60 3.13 2.93 -7.31
C LEU A 60 2.77 3.14 -5.85
N LEU A 61 3.56 2.53 -4.98
CA LEU A 61 3.40 2.64 -3.54
C LEU A 61 4.55 3.46 -2.96
N THR A 62 4.19 4.47 -2.17
CA THR A 62 5.14 5.34 -1.48
C THR A 62 4.72 5.50 -0.01
N PRO A 63 5.56 5.14 0.97
CA PRO A 63 5.25 5.36 2.38
C PRO A 63 5.30 6.85 2.71
N LEU A 64 4.20 7.41 3.21
CA LEU A 64 4.14 8.77 3.75
C LEU A 64 4.60 8.83 5.22
N ARG A 65 4.22 7.80 6.00
CA ARG A 65 4.59 7.57 7.41
C ARG A 65 4.64 6.08 7.68
N GLY A 66 5.58 5.64 8.51
CA GLY A 66 5.70 4.24 8.91
C GLY A 66 6.34 3.36 7.85
N ARG A 67 6.04 2.05 7.90
CA ARG A 67 6.65 1.04 7.03
C ARG A 67 5.69 -0.08 6.67
N PHE A 68 5.84 -0.63 5.46
CA PHE A 68 5.12 -1.83 5.01
C PHE A 68 6.05 -2.77 4.26
N VAL A 69 5.65 -4.02 4.11
CA VAL A 69 6.34 -5.00 3.28
C VAL A 69 5.49 -5.31 2.06
N VAL A 70 6.14 -5.33 0.89
CA VAL A 70 5.57 -5.87 -0.34
C VAL A 70 6.19 -7.22 -0.58
N LEU A 71 5.36 -8.24 -0.73
CA LEU A 71 5.78 -9.57 -1.16
C LEU A 71 5.48 -9.70 -2.66
N GLN A 72 6.45 -10.24 -3.39
CA GLN A 72 6.33 -10.57 -4.80
C GLN A 72 6.08 -12.07 -4.94
N PHE A 73 5.21 -12.44 -5.86
CA PHE A 73 4.80 -13.82 -6.09
C PHE A 73 5.03 -14.20 -7.54
N ASP A 74 5.43 -15.42 -7.83
CA ASP A 74 5.38 -15.95 -9.19
C ASP A 74 3.94 -16.29 -9.62
N ASP A 75 3.79 -16.80 -10.85
CA ASP A 75 2.49 -17.17 -11.40
C ASP A 75 1.84 -18.39 -10.73
N ARG A 76 2.61 -19.14 -9.93
CA ARG A 76 2.13 -20.29 -9.15
C ARG A 76 1.77 -19.89 -7.71
N GLY A 77 1.95 -18.63 -7.34
CA GLY A 77 1.67 -18.12 -6.00
C GLY A 77 2.78 -18.40 -4.98
N ALA A 78 4.00 -18.73 -5.41
CA ALA A 78 5.14 -18.83 -4.52
C ALA A 78 5.78 -17.45 -4.32
N VAL A 79 6.18 -17.13 -3.08
CA VAL A 79 6.86 -15.87 -2.77
C VAL A 79 8.27 -15.89 -3.36
N THR A 80 8.56 -14.95 -4.26
CA THR A 80 9.86 -14.82 -4.93
C THR A 80 10.71 -13.67 -4.39
N GLY A 81 10.12 -12.76 -3.62
CA GLY A 81 10.83 -11.62 -3.05
C GLY A 81 10.02 -10.89 -1.99
N ALA A 82 10.73 -10.16 -1.13
CA ALA A 82 10.14 -9.29 -0.12
C ALA A 82 10.90 -7.95 -0.09
N LEU A 83 10.17 -6.85 -0.18
CA LEU A 83 10.73 -5.50 -0.08
C LEU A 83 10.09 -4.80 1.12
N CYS A 84 10.93 -4.40 2.08
CA CYS A 84 10.49 -3.58 3.20
C CYS A 84 10.68 -2.09 2.87
N TRP A 85 9.58 -1.36 2.87
CA TRP A 85 9.54 0.07 2.58
C TRP A 85 9.37 0.83 3.89
N ALA A 86 10.42 1.53 4.33
CA ALA A 86 10.43 2.26 5.60
C ALA A 86 10.80 3.75 5.48
N LYS A 87 11.10 4.25 4.27
CA LYS A 87 11.50 5.66 4.05
C LYS A 87 10.72 6.30 2.92
N ARG A 88 10.44 7.60 3.08
CA ARG A 88 9.74 8.51 2.15
C ARG A 88 10.32 8.60 0.73
N THR A 89 11.46 7.97 0.48
CA THR A 89 12.24 8.07 -0.76
C THR A 89 12.21 6.80 -1.61
N GLY A 90 11.51 5.76 -1.15
CA GLY A 90 11.35 4.54 -1.91
C GLY A 90 10.03 4.52 -2.68
N CYS A 91 10.09 4.24 -3.98
CA CYS A 91 8.92 4.05 -4.82
C CYS A 91 8.99 2.64 -5.45
N TRP A 92 7.97 1.83 -5.24
CA TRP A 92 7.86 0.54 -5.94
C TRP A 92 6.93 0.67 -7.12
N LYS A 93 7.42 0.44 -8.33
CA LYS A 93 6.58 0.29 -9.51
C LYS A 93 6.26 -1.19 -9.72
N CYS A 94 4.98 -1.55 -9.74
CA CYS A 94 4.53 -2.85 -10.23
C CYS A 94 4.37 -2.78 -11.76
N PRO A 95 5.29 -3.30 -12.59
CA PRO A 95 4.99 -3.46 -14.01
C PRO A 95 3.81 -4.44 -14.22
N PRO A 96 3.06 -4.29 -15.32
CA PRO A 96 1.88 -5.13 -15.61
C PRO A 96 2.21 -6.63 -15.75
N THR A 97 3.48 -6.97 -15.96
CA THR A 97 3.99 -8.34 -16.10
C THR A 97 4.67 -8.88 -14.84
N SER A 98 4.95 -8.06 -13.82
CA SER A 98 5.53 -8.59 -12.58
C SER A 98 4.44 -9.19 -11.72
N GLY A 99 4.68 -10.44 -11.33
CA GLY A 99 4.07 -11.22 -10.27
C GLY A 99 3.17 -10.52 -9.25
N ILE A 100 2.16 -11.24 -8.78
CA ILE A 100 1.05 -10.77 -7.94
C ILE A 100 1.54 -10.06 -6.65
N PRO A 101 1.56 -8.72 -6.50
CA PRO A 101 1.97 -8.09 -5.24
C PRO A 101 0.99 -8.26 -4.08
N CYS A 102 1.51 -8.63 -2.92
CA CYS A 102 0.82 -8.53 -1.63
C CYS A 102 1.45 -7.45 -0.77
N CYS A 103 0.64 -6.63 -0.09
CA CYS A 103 1.16 -5.68 0.90
C CYS A 103 0.73 -6.08 2.31
N ARG A 104 1.68 -6.07 3.25
CA ARG A 104 1.42 -6.27 4.67
C ARG A 104 2.05 -5.14 5.48
N LEU A 105 1.26 -4.49 6.34
CA LEU A 105 1.83 -3.55 7.29
C LEU A 105 2.48 -4.32 8.44
N MET A 106 3.74 -3.98 8.73
CA MET A 106 4.52 -4.65 9.76
C MET A 106 4.45 -3.86 11.08
N PRO A 107 4.36 -4.53 12.24
CA PRO A 107 4.55 -3.89 13.53
C PRO A 107 5.90 -3.15 13.59
N ALA A 108 5.96 -2.09 14.40
CA ALA A 108 7.22 -1.44 14.70
C ALA A 108 8.18 -2.43 15.39
N GLY A 109 9.16 -2.96 14.65
CA GLY A 109 10.15 -3.91 15.15
C GLY A 109 10.34 -5.15 14.27
N CYS A 110 9.42 -5.43 13.34
CA CYS A 110 9.42 -6.67 12.55
C CYS A 110 10.32 -6.60 11.28
N CYS A 111 11.30 -5.69 11.25
CA CYS A 111 12.34 -5.67 10.22
C CYS A 111 13.55 -6.51 10.67
N LEU A 112 13.36 -7.77 11.00
CA LEU A 112 14.44 -8.65 11.41
C LEU A 112 14.22 -10.08 10.89
N ARG A 113 14.54 -10.28 9.61
CA ARG A 113 15.60 -11.17 9.10
C ARG A 113 15.60 -11.12 7.58
#